data_AF-A0A438VQB6-F1
#
_entry.id   AF-A0A438VQB6-F1
#
_cell.length_a   1.000
_cell.length_b   1.000
_cell.length_c   1.000
_cell.angle_alpha   90.00
_cell.angle_beta   90.00
_cell.angle_gamma   90.00
#
_symmetry.space_group_name_H-M   'P 1'
#
loop_
_entity.id
_entity.type
_entity.pdbx_description
1 polymer ?
#
loop_
_entity_poly.entity_id
_entity_poly.type
_entity_poly.pdbx_seq_one_letter_code
_entity_poly.pdbx_strand_id
1 'polypeptide(L)'
;EIKNELEKESYTISSIVKKSKKSPTPPPFMTSTLQQSASSLLGFSPTKTMSIAQKLYEGVATPQGVMGVITYMRTDSLNIAKEALEEA
;
A
#
# COMPACT_ATOMS: atom_id res chain seq x y z
N GLU A 1 -22.42 35.88 -21.45
CA GLU A 1 -22.48 35.55 -22.88
C GLU A 1 -21.48 34.48 -23.28
N ILE A 2 -20.17 34.70 -23.15
CA ILE A 2 -19.11 33.78 -23.62
C ILE A 2 -19.25 32.33 -23.11
N LYS A 3 -19.63 32.13 -21.84
CA LYS A 3 -19.86 30.77 -21.28
C LYS A 3 -20.99 30.02 -21.99
N ASN A 4 -22.08 30.71 -22.33
CA ASN A 4 -23.23 30.12 -22.99
C ASN A 4 -22.97 29.83 -24.48
N GLU A 5 -21.99 30.51 -25.09
CA GLU A 5 -21.51 30.22 -26.44
C GLU A 5 -20.64 28.96 -26.47
N LEU A 6 -19.71 28.84 -25.52
CA LEU A 6 -18.83 27.67 -25.40
C LEU A 6 -19.60 26.38 -25.12
N GLU A 7 -20.70 26.45 -24.34
CA GLU A 7 -21.55 25.28 -24.07
C GLU A 7 -22.37 24.83 -25.30
N LYS A 8 -22.51 25.67 -26.33
CA LYS A 8 -23.24 25.34 -27.57
C LYS A 8 -22.34 24.86 -28.70
N GLU A 9 -21.03 24.96 -28.57
CA GLU A 9 -20.09 24.47 -29.57
C GLU A 9 -19.91 22.96 -29.50
N SER A 10 -19.67 22.35 -30.66
CA SER A 10 -19.42 20.91 -30.79
C SER A 10 -17.91 20.65 -30.82
N TYR A 11 -17.39 20.06 -29.75
CA TYR A 11 -15.98 19.68 -29.66
C TYR A 11 -15.72 18.31 -30.27
N THR A 12 -14.62 18.18 -30.99
CA THR A 12 -14.14 16.89 -31.52
C THR A 12 -12.78 16.56 -30.92
N ILE A 13 -12.54 15.29 -30.60
CA ILE A 13 -11.25 14.85 -30.06
C ILE A 13 -10.19 15.01 -31.16
N SER A 14 -9.20 15.86 -30.93
CA SER A 14 -8.11 16.12 -31.89
C SER A 14 -7.10 14.97 -31.96
N SER A 15 -6.84 14.30 -30.84
CA SER A 15 -5.95 13.12 -30.80
C SER A 15 -6.15 12.29 -29.53
N ILE A 16 -5.91 10.98 -29.64
CA ILE A 16 -5.86 10.05 -28.49
C ILE A 16 -4.51 9.33 -28.53
N VAL A 17 -3.70 9.52 -27.50
CA VAL A 17 -2.41 8.84 -27.36
C VAL A 17 -2.52 7.77 -26.29
N LYS A 18 -2.34 6.49 -26.67
CA LYS A 18 -2.26 5.37 -25.73
C LYS A 18 -0.80 5.02 -25.48
N LYS A 19 -0.37 5.16 -24.22
CA LYS A 19 0.96 4.72 -23.75
C LYS A 19 0.78 3.60 -22.74
N SER A 20 1.55 2.52 -22.90
CA SER A 20 1.66 1.48 -21.88
C SER A 20 2.47 2.01 -20.69
N LYS A 21 1.86 2.10 -19.51
CA LYS A 21 2.55 2.43 -18.27
C LYS A 21 2.76 1.15 -17.47
N LYS A 22 4.02 0.77 -17.22
CA LYS A 22 4.35 -0.31 -16.31
C LYS A 22 4.47 0.27 -14.89
N SER A 23 3.65 -0.17 -13.96
CA SER A 23 3.83 0.16 -12.54
C SER A 23 4.76 -0.89 -11.92
N PRO A 24 5.85 -0.51 -11.26
CA PRO A 24 6.62 -1.45 -10.46
C PRO A 24 5.80 -1.96 -9.27
N THR A 25 6.12 -3.16 -8.80
CA THR A 25 5.62 -3.66 -7.52
C THR A 25 6.16 -2.77 -6.40
N PRO A 26 5.34 -2.38 -5.42
CA PRO A 26 5.82 -1.61 -4.28
C PRO A 26 6.88 -2.41 -3.50
N PRO A 27 7.85 -1.73 -2.88
CA PRO A 27 8.82 -2.38 -2.02
C PRO A 27 8.14 -3.02 -0.79
N PRO A 28 8.84 -3.91 -0.07
CA PRO A 28 8.40 -4.40 1.23
C PRO A 28 8.10 -3.27 2.21
N PHE A 29 7.32 -3.56 3.23
CA PHE A 29 7.01 -2.56 4.26
C PHE A 29 8.20 -2.32 5.20
N MET A 30 8.52 -1.04 5.40
CA MET A 30 9.19 -0.57 6.61
C MET A 30 8.15 0.10 7.52
N THR A 31 8.53 0.50 8.73
CA THR A 31 7.63 1.16 9.70
C THR A 31 6.83 2.32 9.08
N SER A 32 7.50 3.23 8.37
CA SER A 32 6.89 4.43 7.82
C SER A 32 5.91 4.11 6.69
N THR A 33 6.23 3.18 5.79
CA THR A 33 5.37 2.80 4.66
C THR A 33 4.19 1.96 5.11
N LEU A 34 4.36 1.13 6.14
CA LEU A 34 3.27 0.40 6.80
C LEU A 34 2.27 1.37 7.44
N GLN A 35 2.75 2.35 8.22
CA GLN A 35 1.88 3.34 8.87
C GLN A 35 1.14 4.21 7.86
N GLN A 36 1.83 4.70 6.83
CA GLN A 36 1.22 5.48 5.75
C GLN A 36 0.13 4.66 5.03
N SER A 37 0.43 3.42 4.65
CA SER A 37 -0.52 2.56 3.94
C SER A 37 -1.72 2.20 4.81
N ALA A 38 -1.52 1.89 6.09
CA ALA A 38 -2.60 1.60 7.04
C ALA A 38 -3.48 2.84 7.28
N SER A 39 -2.91 4.04 7.29
CA SER A 39 -3.68 5.29 7.36
C SER A 39 -4.53 5.48 6.11
N SER A 40 -3.93 5.38 4.92
CA SER A 40 -4.62 5.63 3.65
C SER A 40 -5.66 4.58 3.30
N LEU A 41 -5.40 3.29 3.59
CA LEU A 41 -6.25 2.17 3.17
C LEU A 41 -7.25 1.74 4.25
N LEU A 42 -6.85 1.81 5.53
CA LEU A 42 -7.63 1.26 6.64
C LEU A 42 -8.11 2.34 7.62
N GLY A 43 -7.68 3.60 7.45
CA GLY A 43 -8.01 4.70 8.36
C GLY A 43 -7.41 4.54 9.76
N PHE A 44 -6.33 3.78 9.91
CA PHE A 44 -5.74 3.53 11.22
C PHE A 44 -4.76 4.64 11.60
N SER A 45 -4.85 5.11 12.85
CA SER A 45 -3.82 5.97 13.43
C SER A 45 -2.50 5.21 13.58
N PRO A 46 -1.34 5.89 13.57
CA PRO A 46 -0.04 5.25 13.76
C PRO A 46 0.01 4.37 15.02
N THR A 47 -0.54 4.85 16.14
CA THR A 47 -0.62 4.10 17.40
C THR A 47 -1.41 2.80 17.24
N LYS A 48 -2.58 2.85 16.59
CA LYS A 48 -3.40 1.65 16.36
C LYS A 48 -2.68 0.65 15.46
N THR A 49 -2.06 1.10 14.38
CA THR A 49 -1.26 0.26 13.48
C THR A 49 -0.15 -0.44 14.24
N MET A 50 0.60 0.29 15.06
CA MET A 50 1.71 -0.29 15.82
C MET A 50 1.25 -1.24 16.92
N SER A 51 0.14 -0.97 17.60
CA SER A 51 -0.43 -1.90 18.60
C SER A 51 -0.91 -3.22 17.97
N ILE A 52 -1.49 -3.17 16.77
CA ILE A 52 -1.90 -4.38 16.05
C ILE A 52 -0.65 -5.14 15.58
N ALA A 53 0.31 -4.44 14.97
CA ALA A 53 1.55 -5.06 14.49
C ALA A 53 2.36 -5.71 15.64
N GLN A 54 2.39 -5.11 16.84
CA GLN A 54 3.00 -5.73 18.01
C GLN A 54 2.38 -7.09 18.31
N LYS A 55 1.04 -7.19 18.33
CA LYS A 55 0.34 -8.46 18.57
C LYS A 55 0.63 -9.50 17.49
N LEU A 56 0.68 -9.06 16.23
CA LEU A 56 1.01 -9.96 15.11
C LEU A 56 2.46 -10.47 15.19
N TYR A 57 3.38 -9.67 15.72
CA TYR A 57 4.77 -10.06 15.95
C TYR A 57 4.90 -11.01 17.15
N GLU A 58 4.27 -10.69 18.28
CA GLU A 58 4.32 -11.51 19.51
C GLU A 58 3.59 -12.85 19.35
N GLY A 59 2.49 -12.84 18.61
CA GLY A 59 1.77 -14.04 18.23
C GLY A 59 0.25 -13.88 18.30
N VAL A 60 -0.41 -14.53 17.35
CA VAL A 60 -1.87 -14.62 17.29
C VAL A 60 -2.29 -16.08 17.11
N ALA A 61 -3.52 -16.41 17.48
CA ALA A 61 -4.07 -17.73 17.23
C ALA A 61 -4.24 -17.96 15.72
N THR A 62 -3.53 -18.97 15.20
CA THR A 62 -3.64 -19.49 13.84
C THR A 62 -4.15 -20.93 13.88
N PRO A 63 -4.61 -21.51 12.75
CA PRO A 63 -4.99 -22.92 12.70
C PRO A 63 -3.88 -23.90 13.12
N GLN A 64 -2.63 -23.45 13.10
CA GLN A 64 -1.43 -24.24 13.44
C GLN A 64 -0.92 -23.97 14.87
N GLY A 65 -1.57 -23.11 15.65
CA GLY A 65 -1.19 -22.76 17.02
C GLY A 65 -1.05 -21.26 17.24
N VAL A 66 -0.40 -20.84 18.32
CA VAL A 66 -0.09 -19.42 18.55
C VAL A 66 1.31 -19.15 18.02
N MET A 67 1.42 -18.29 17.01
CA MET A 67 2.71 -17.91 16.40
C MET A 67 2.71 -16.47 15.91
N GLY A 68 3.90 -15.88 15.83
CA GLY A 68 4.12 -14.60 15.15
C GLY A 68 3.92 -14.75 13.65
N VAL A 69 3.19 -13.83 13.03
CA VAL A 69 2.82 -13.88 11.61
C VAL A 69 3.46 -12.77 10.78
N ILE A 70 4.24 -11.90 11.41
CA ILE A 70 5.06 -10.87 10.75
C ILE A 70 6.45 -10.77 11.40
N THR A 71 7.40 -10.18 10.69
CA THR A 71 8.70 -9.79 11.26
C THR A 71 8.60 -8.53 12.13
N TYR A 72 9.69 -8.15 12.77
CA TYR A 72 9.71 -7.00 13.66
C TYR A 72 9.31 -5.70 12.92
N MET A 73 8.21 -5.10 13.37
CA MET A 73 7.53 -4.01 12.67
C MET A 73 8.20 -2.63 12.84
N ARG A 74 9.14 -2.47 13.77
CA ARG A 74 9.95 -1.25 13.95
C ARG A 74 11.28 -1.39 13.23
N THR A 75 11.23 -1.34 11.91
CA THR A 75 12.38 -1.44 11.01
C THR A 75 12.38 -0.27 10.02
N ASP A 76 13.57 0.20 9.66
CA ASP A 76 13.86 1.09 8.53
C ASP A 76 14.36 0.32 7.29
N SER A 77 14.61 -0.99 7.44
CA SER A 77 15.11 -1.85 6.37
C SER A 77 14.00 -2.32 5.45
N LEU A 78 14.31 -2.33 4.15
CA LEU A 78 13.51 -2.96 3.10
C LEU A 78 14.04 -4.35 2.71
N ASN A 79 15.04 -4.86 3.43
CA ASN A 79 15.69 -6.12 3.12
C ASN A 79 14.76 -7.29 3.44
N ILE A 80 14.68 -8.24 2.51
CA ILE A 80 13.98 -9.51 2.69
C ILE A 80 15.03 -10.60 2.90
N ALA A 81 14.83 -11.48 3.87
CA ALA A 81 15.66 -12.66 4.05
C ALA A 81 15.53 -13.56 2.80
N LYS A 82 16.61 -14.24 2.40
CA LYS A 82 16.59 -15.12 1.22
C LYS A 82 15.51 -16.20 1.33
N GLU A 83 15.34 -16.77 2.52
CA GLU A 83 14.30 -17.78 2.82
C GLU A 83 12.90 -17.26 2.47
N ALA A 84 12.57 -16.02 2.85
CA ALA A 84 11.28 -15.41 2.54
C ALA A 84 11.12 -15.03 1.05
N LEU A 85 12.21 -14.90 0.29
CA LEU A 85 12.18 -14.74 -1.16
C LEU A 85 11.97 -16.07 -1.88
N GLU A 86 12.48 -17.18 -1.33
CA GLU A 86 12.35 -18.52 -1.90
C GLU A 86 10.97 -19.14 -1.64
N GLU A 87 10.28 -18.73 -0.57
CA GLU A 87 8.92 -19.16 -0.23
C GLU A 87 7.79 -18.41 -0.99
N ALA A 88 8.11 -17.31 -1.69
CA ALA A 88 7.16 -16.41 -2.35
C ALA A 88 6.79 -16.84 -3.78
#